data_AF-A0A819ZMY4-F1
#
_entry.id   AF-A0A819ZMY4-F1
#
_cell.length_a   1.000
_cell.length_b   1.000
_cell.length_c   1.000
_cell.angle_alpha   90.00
_cell.angle_beta   90.00
_cell.angle_gamma   90.00
#
_symmetry.space_group_name_H-M   'P 1'
#
loop_
_entity.id
_entity.type
_entity.pdbx_description
1 polymer ?
#
loop_
_entity_poly.entity_id
_entity_poly.type
_entity_poly.pdbx_seq_one_letter_code
_entity_poly.pdbx_strand_id
1 'polypeptide(L)'
;MYNDTSNDAYGSGGAKVLTEAFINNNLIVADTLVFDIVTLRMRDTLKNVLTSSSTRIVVLWAGSTYTSLILQNALDSDVLGPHFTWILSSTVSLNSFSRTFHQKLIGMLTVEPITANVVHAPINTTLLNAAYNI
;
A
#
# COMPACT_ATOMS: atom_id res chain seq x y z
N MET A 1 13.39 -3.38 25.71
CA MET A 1 13.95 -3.73 24.39
C MET A 1 13.30 -5.03 23.96
N TYR A 2 12.35 -4.96 23.04
CA TYR A 2 11.71 -6.13 22.45
C TYR A 2 11.97 -6.05 20.95
N ASN A 3 12.84 -6.93 20.47
CA ASN A 3 13.12 -7.10 19.05
C ASN A 3 12.00 -7.97 18.46
N ASP A 4 11.09 -7.35 17.72
CA ASP A 4 10.29 -8.02 16.69
C ASP A 4 10.69 -7.44 15.34
N THR A 5 11.81 -7.92 14.79
CA THR A 5 12.26 -7.63 13.42
C THR A 5 11.93 -8.77 12.45
N SER A 6 11.00 -9.67 12.78
CA SER A 6 10.75 -10.87 11.97
C SER A 6 9.79 -10.69 10.79
N ASN A 7 9.33 -9.46 10.49
CA ASN A 7 8.72 -9.14 9.18
C ASN A 7 8.62 -7.62 8.96
N ASP A 8 9.75 -6.94 8.68
CA ASP A 8 9.72 -5.51 8.31
C ASP A 8 9.18 -5.25 6.89
N ALA A 9 8.76 -6.33 6.20
CA ALA A 9 8.33 -6.30 4.82
C ALA A 9 7.21 -5.29 4.58
N TYR A 10 6.33 -5.02 5.55
CA TYR A 10 5.28 -3.99 5.46
C TYR A 10 5.60 -2.70 6.24
N GLY A 11 6.81 -2.59 6.79
CA GLY A 11 7.30 -1.44 7.54
C GLY A 11 8.33 -0.63 6.75
N SER A 12 9.34 -0.10 7.44
CA SER A 12 10.37 0.74 6.85
C SER A 12 11.23 0.01 5.80
N GLY A 13 11.48 -1.29 5.96
CA GLY A 13 12.24 -2.08 4.98
C GLY A 13 11.49 -2.20 3.65
N GLY A 14 10.22 -2.59 3.69
CA GLY A 14 9.36 -2.62 2.51
C GLY A 14 9.25 -1.28 1.80
N ALA A 15 9.02 -0.20 2.56
CA ALA A 15 8.97 1.15 2.00
C ALA A 15 10.28 1.53 1.30
N LYS A 16 11.43 1.22 1.92
CA LYS A 16 12.75 1.48 1.33
C LYS A 16 12.94 0.73 0.01
N VAL A 17 12.67 -0.58 -0.02
CA VAL A 17 12.81 -1.41 -1.24
C VAL A 17 11.91 -0.88 -2.35
N LEU A 18 10.68 -0.49 -2.03
CA LEU A 18 9.74 0.08 -3.00
C LEU A 18 10.23 1.41 -3.56
N THR A 19 10.71 2.31 -2.70
CA THR A 19 11.27 3.60 -3.11
C THR A 19 12.50 3.40 -4.01
N GLU A 20 13.42 2.50 -3.64
CA GLU A 20 14.60 2.18 -4.45
C GLU A 20 14.20 1.62 -5.82
N ALA A 21 13.20 0.74 -5.87
CA ALA A 21 12.69 0.20 -7.12
C ALA A 21 12.11 1.30 -8.03
N PHE A 22 11.37 2.26 -7.48
CA PHE A 22 10.86 3.41 -8.24
C PHE A 22 11.98 4.30 -8.75
N ILE A 23 12.95 4.65 -7.91
CA ILE A 23 14.11 5.47 -8.30
C ILE A 23 14.90 4.80 -9.44
N ASN A 24 15.15 3.50 -9.32
CA ASN A 24 15.86 2.71 -10.35
C ASN A 24 15.11 2.65 -11.69
N ASN A 25 13.81 2.94 -11.70
CA ASN A 25 12.97 3.01 -12.89
C ASN A 25 12.64 4.47 -13.29
N ASN A 26 13.40 5.45 -12.80
CA ASN A 26 13.22 6.88 -13.09
C ASN A 26 11.84 7.43 -12.66
N LEU A 27 11.26 6.86 -11.60
CA LEU A 27 10.03 7.34 -10.99
C LEU A 27 10.35 8.12 -9.71
N ILE A 28 9.55 9.15 -9.43
CA ILE A 28 9.70 10.00 -8.25
C ILE A 28 8.62 9.65 -7.23
N VAL A 29 9.03 9.38 -6.00
CA VAL A 29 8.11 9.29 -4.86
C VAL A 29 7.87 10.70 -4.34
N ALA A 30 6.66 11.25 -4.59
CA ALA A 30 6.32 12.62 -4.20
C ALA A 30 6.22 12.78 -2.67
N ASP A 31 5.53 11.85 -2.01
CA ASP A 31 5.30 11.87 -0.57
C ASP A 31 5.32 10.44 -0.02
N THR A 32 5.74 10.29 1.24
CA THR A 32 5.65 9.02 1.98
C THR A 32 4.78 9.23 3.21
N LEU A 33 3.66 8.52 3.26
CA LEU A 33 2.68 8.61 4.34
C LEU A 33 2.83 7.41 5.27
N VAL A 34 2.90 7.66 6.58
CA VAL A 34 3.09 6.61 7.58
C VAL A 34 1.81 6.38 8.38
N PHE A 35 1.38 5.12 8.41
CA PHE A 35 0.35 4.65 9.32
C PHE A 35 1.00 4.11 10.60
N ASP A 36 0.58 4.63 11.74
CA ASP A 36 1.08 4.22 13.05
C ASP A 36 0.24 3.05 13.58
N ILE A 37 0.85 1.87 13.69
CA ILE A 37 0.16 0.64 14.10
C ILE A 37 -0.19 0.58 15.59
N VAL A 38 0.44 1.42 16.42
CA VAL A 38 0.15 1.48 17.86
C VAL A 38 -1.09 2.32 18.11
N THR A 39 -1.20 3.46 17.41
CA THR A 39 -2.32 4.39 17.55
C THR A 39 -3.43 4.15 16.53
N LEU A 40 -3.20 3.28 15.54
CA LEU A 40 -4.08 2.96 14.42
C LEU A 40 -4.53 4.20 13.64
N ARG A 41 -3.59 5.15 13.44
CA ARG A 41 -3.86 6.44 12.80
C ARG A 41 -2.79 6.76 11.76
N MET A 42 -3.20 7.50 10.74
CA MET A 42 -2.26 8.18 9.85
C MET A 42 -1.56 9.31 10.63
N ARG A 43 -0.24 9.46 10.46
CA ARG A 43 0.50 10.57 11.10
C ARG A 43 0.08 11.94 10.56
N ASP A 44 -0.23 12.00 9.26
CA ASP A 44 -0.72 13.19 8.57
C ASP A 44 -2.15 12.98 8.06
N THR A 45 -2.89 14.06 7.84
CA THR A 45 -4.22 13.97 7.25
C THR A 45 -4.11 13.58 5.77
N LEU A 46 -4.57 12.36 5.42
CA LEU A 46 -4.60 11.83 4.05
C LEU A 46 -5.15 12.84 3.04
N LYS A 47 -6.28 13.48 3.38
CA LYS A 47 -6.90 14.50 2.54
C LYS A 47 -5.95 15.63 2.18
N ASN A 48 -5.25 16.19 3.16
CA ASN A 48 -4.39 17.35 2.94
C ASN A 48 -3.25 16.98 2.00
N VAL A 49 -2.54 15.89 2.28
CA VAL A 49 -1.38 15.47 1.48
C VAL A 49 -1.79 15.10 0.05
N LEU A 50 -2.86 14.32 -0.11
CA LEU A 50 -3.29 13.88 -1.44
C LEU A 50 -3.88 15.01 -2.29
N THR A 51 -4.57 15.97 -1.68
CA THR A 51 -5.14 17.10 -2.42
C THR A 51 -4.14 18.22 -2.69
N SER A 52 -3.09 18.36 -1.89
CA SER A 52 -1.98 19.29 -2.15
C SER A 52 -0.98 18.77 -3.17
N SER A 53 -0.89 17.45 -3.35
CA SER A 53 0.01 16.83 -4.32
C SER A 53 -0.58 16.90 -5.73
N SER A 54 0.27 16.96 -6.76
CA SER A 54 -0.15 16.76 -8.16
C SER A 54 -0.31 15.28 -8.52
N THR A 55 0.18 14.38 -7.66
CA THR A 55 0.13 12.93 -7.84
C THR A 55 -1.30 12.40 -7.67
N ARG A 56 -1.69 11.46 -8.53
CA ARG A 56 -3.02 10.80 -8.50
C ARG A 56 -2.94 9.29 -8.34
N ILE A 57 -1.74 8.75 -8.13
CA ILE A 57 -1.49 7.34 -7.87
C ILE A 57 -1.07 7.19 -6.41
N VAL A 58 -1.74 6.32 -5.68
CA VAL A 58 -1.42 5.98 -4.29
C VAL A 58 -1.05 4.52 -4.23
N VAL A 59 0.16 4.23 -3.77
CA VAL A 59 0.60 2.85 -3.52
C VAL A 59 0.50 2.58 -2.01
N LEU A 60 -0.43 1.70 -1.64
CA LEU A 60 -0.64 1.27 -0.27
C LEU A 60 0.12 -0.04 -0.02
N TRP A 61 1.22 0.07 0.71
CA TRP A 61 2.06 -1.04 1.10
C TRP A 61 1.86 -1.37 2.58
N ALA A 62 0.94 -2.27 2.87
CA ALA A 62 0.56 -2.67 4.21
C ALA A 62 0.01 -4.10 4.23
N GLY A 63 0.09 -4.77 5.39
CA GLY A 63 -0.57 -6.06 5.62
C GLY A 63 -2.09 -5.91 5.67
N SER A 64 -2.82 -6.97 5.27
CA SER A 64 -4.28 -6.97 5.08
C SER A 64 -5.08 -6.36 6.24
N THR A 65 -4.70 -6.65 7.49
CA THR A 65 -5.35 -6.08 8.69
C THR A 65 -5.33 -4.55 8.70
N TYR A 66 -4.19 -3.94 8.35
CA TYR A 66 -4.02 -2.48 8.35
C TYR A 66 -4.53 -1.85 7.06
N THR A 67 -4.46 -2.57 5.93
CA THR A 67 -4.98 -2.10 4.64
C THR A 67 -6.46 -1.72 4.74
N SER A 68 -7.30 -2.54 5.38
CA SER A 68 -8.71 -2.23 5.58
C SER A 68 -8.93 -0.97 6.42
N LEU A 69 -8.12 -0.77 7.48
CA LEU A 69 -8.21 0.41 8.35
C LEU A 69 -7.79 1.69 7.60
N ILE A 70 -6.71 1.63 6.82
CA ILE A 70 -6.22 2.76 6.04
C ILE A 70 -7.23 3.13 4.95
N LEU A 71 -7.83 2.14 4.27
CA LEU A 71 -8.88 2.38 3.28
C LEU A 71 -10.13 2.99 3.92
N GLN A 72 -10.52 2.59 5.14
CA GLN A 72 -11.62 3.25 5.84
C GLN A 72 -11.30 4.73 6.12
N ASN A 73 -10.09 5.05 6.59
CA ASN A 73 -9.66 6.44 6.77
C ASN A 73 -9.67 7.25 5.46
N ALA A 74 -9.26 6.63 4.35
CA ALA A 74 -9.28 7.24 3.03
C ALA A 74 -10.72 7.48 2.53
N LEU A 75 -11.64 6.57 2.83
CA LEU A 75 -13.06 6.69 2.54
C LEU A 75 -13.68 7.84 3.32
N ASP A 76 -13.42 7.90 4.63
CA ASP A 76 -13.91 8.96 5.52
C ASP A 76 -13.36 10.34 5.14
N SER A 77 -12.18 10.36 4.50
CA SER A 77 -11.50 11.56 3.99
C SER A 77 -11.90 11.95 2.57
N ASP A 78 -12.77 11.17 1.90
CA ASP A 78 -13.17 11.33 0.49
C ASP A 78 -11.99 11.42 -0.50
N VAL A 79 -10.97 10.59 -0.27
CA VAL A 79 -9.80 10.46 -1.16
C VAL A 79 -9.74 9.10 -1.88
N LEU A 80 -10.86 8.36 -1.84
CA LEU A 80 -11.11 7.20 -2.68
C LEU A 80 -12.01 7.58 -3.86
N GLY A 81 -12.02 6.73 -4.89
CA GLY A 81 -12.82 6.92 -6.10
C GLY A 81 -12.04 7.58 -7.25
N PRO A 82 -12.73 8.19 -8.23
CA PRO A 82 -12.18 8.41 -9.57
C PRO A 82 -11.01 9.40 -9.64
N HIS A 83 -10.75 10.15 -8.56
CA HIS A 83 -9.65 11.12 -8.51
C HIS A 83 -8.31 10.49 -8.17
N PHE A 84 -8.29 9.32 -7.54
CA PHE A 84 -7.06 8.65 -7.13
C PHE A 84 -7.08 7.18 -7.53
N THR A 85 -6.04 6.71 -8.22
CA THR A 85 -5.83 5.29 -8.47
C THR A 85 -5.06 4.70 -7.30
N TRP A 86 -5.70 3.79 -6.58
CA TRP A 86 -5.09 3.08 -5.46
C TRP A 86 -4.58 1.72 -5.89
N ILE A 87 -3.31 1.43 -5.57
CA ILE A 87 -2.64 0.15 -5.82
C ILE A 87 -2.30 -0.46 -4.47
N LEU A 88 -2.85 -1.64 -4.18
CA LEU A 88 -2.77 -2.30 -2.88
C LEU A 88 -1.79 -3.47 -2.93
N SER A 89 -0.96 -3.62 -1.90
CA SER A 89 -0.10 -4.80 -1.70
C SER A 89 -0.82 -6.01 -1.09
N SER A 90 -2.08 -5.87 -0.75
CA SER A 90 -2.87 -6.90 -0.08
C SER A 90 -4.34 -6.76 -0.42
N THR A 91 -5.01 -7.89 -0.53
CA THR A 91 -6.45 -7.95 -0.77
C THR A 91 -7.22 -7.51 0.46
N VAL A 92 -8.39 -6.91 0.22
CA VAL A 92 -9.35 -6.53 1.25
C VAL A 92 -10.72 -7.11 0.92
N SER A 93 -11.43 -7.57 1.95
CA SER A 93 -12.80 -8.03 1.77
C SER A 93 -13.73 -6.84 1.58
N LEU A 94 -14.54 -6.84 0.51
CA LEU A 94 -15.58 -5.82 0.32
C LEU A 94 -16.63 -5.82 1.44
N ASN A 95 -16.75 -6.93 2.18
CA ASN A 95 -17.63 -7.04 3.35
C ASN A 95 -17.12 -6.25 4.55
N SER A 96 -15.86 -5.81 4.55
CA SER A 96 -15.31 -4.92 5.59
C SER A 96 -15.79 -3.48 5.46
N PHE A 97 -16.49 -3.13 4.37
CA PHE A 97 -16.96 -1.76 4.10
C PHE A 97 -18.48 -1.72 3.91
N SER A 98 -19.09 -0.60 4.27
CA SER A 98 -20.51 -0.37 4.01
C SER A 98 -20.81 -0.38 2.50
N ARG A 99 -21.89 -1.07 2.10
CA ARG A 99 -22.33 -1.19 0.71
C ARG A 99 -22.54 0.16 0.03
N THR A 100 -22.95 1.18 0.78
CA THR A 100 -23.15 2.55 0.29
C THR A 100 -21.89 3.13 -0.35
N PHE A 101 -20.70 2.67 0.06
CA PHE A 101 -19.42 3.19 -0.43
C PHE A 101 -18.70 2.27 -1.41
N HIS A 102 -19.29 1.13 -1.80
CA HIS A 102 -18.66 0.20 -2.74
C HIS A 102 -18.28 0.86 -4.07
N GLN A 103 -19.04 1.84 -4.53
CA GLN A 103 -18.71 2.60 -5.74
C GLN A 103 -17.40 3.39 -5.62
N LYS A 104 -17.02 3.84 -4.41
CA LYS A 104 -15.76 4.54 -4.16
C LYS A 104 -14.54 3.60 -4.18
N LEU A 105 -14.76 2.29 -4.09
CA LEU A 105 -13.74 1.25 -4.15
C LEU A 105 -13.47 0.77 -5.60
N ILE A 106 -14.27 1.24 -6.57
CA ILE A 106 -14.11 0.89 -7.98
C ILE A 106 -12.79 1.48 -8.51
N GLY A 107 -12.04 0.68 -9.26
CA GLY A 107 -10.78 1.10 -9.88
C GLY A 107 -9.54 0.93 -9.01
N MET A 108 -9.68 0.35 -7.80
CA MET A 108 -8.53 -0.08 -7.03
C MET A 108 -7.88 -1.32 -7.67
N LEU A 109 -6.55 -1.32 -7.71
CA LEU A 109 -5.74 -2.43 -8.19
C LEU A 109 -5.14 -3.15 -6.99
N THR A 110 -5.13 -4.48 -7.00
CA THR A 110 -4.43 -5.27 -5.96
C THR A 110 -3.34 -6.10 -6.61
N VAL A 111 -2.15 -6.07 -6.03
CA VAL A 111 -1.02 -6.92 -6.41
C VAL A 111 -1.07 -8.16 -5.53
N GLU A 112 -1.44 -9.29 -6.12
CA GLU A 112 -1.40 -10.59 -5.46
C GLU A 112 -0.11 -11.31 -5.88
N PRO A 113 0.81 -11.62 -4.95
CA PRO A 113 1.93 -12.49 -5.27
C PRO A 113 1.37 -13.88 -5.59
N ILE A 114 1.47 -14.29 -6.85
CA ILE A 114 1.05 -15.62 -7.26
C ILE A 114 2.10 -16.60 -6.73
N THR A 115 1.79 -17.34 -5.66
CA THR A 115 2.60 -18.49 -5.21
C THR A 115 2.38 -19.74 -6.08
N ALA A 116 1.96 -19.57 -7.33
CA ALA A 116 1.86 -20.67 -8.27
C ALA A 116 3.21 -20.86 -8.94
N ASN A 117 3.61 -22.12 -9.15
CA ASN A 117 4.61 -22.47 -10.16
C ASN A 117 4.09 -22.03 -11.53
N VAL A 118 4.25 -20.76 -11.87
CA VAL A 118 4.20 -20.34 -13.26
C VAL A 118 5.51 -20.83 -13.86
N VAL A 119 5.45 -22.02 -14.45
CA VAL A 119 6.54 -22.56 -15.26
C VAL A 119 6.82 -21.51 -16.36
N HIS A 120 7.91 -20.75 -16.18
CA HIS A 120 8.43 -19.67 -17.03
C HIS A 120 7.89 -18.23 -16.87
N ALA A 121 7.26 -17.83 -15.75
CA ALA A 121 7.16 -16.38 -15.48
C ALA A 121 8.52 -15.86 -14.99
N PRO A 122 9.05 -14.75 -15.54
CA PRO A 122 10.20 -14.09 -14.95
C PRO A 122 9.80 -13.52 -13.59
N ILE A 123 10.09 -14.27 -12.53
CA ILE A 123 10.05 -13.77 -11.16
C ILE A 123 11.19 -12.75 -11.04
N ASN A 124 10.87 -11.52 -10.66
CA ASN A 124 11.90 -10.57 -10.25
C ASN A 124 12.43 -11.01 -8.88
N THR A 125 13.40 -11.91 -8.91
CA THR A 125 14.04 -12.49 -7.73
C THR A 125 14.71 -11.41 -6.89
N THR A 126 15.11 -10.28 -7.48
CA THR A 126 15.67 -9.14 -6.74
C THR A 126 14.63 -8.53 -5.80
N LEU A 127 13.41 -8.26 -6.26
CA LEU A 127 12.34 -7.72 -5.42
C LEU A 127 11.86 -8.74 -4.38
N LEU A 128 11.77 -10.02 -4.76
CA LEU A 128 11.36 -11.09 -3.86
C LEU A 128 12.38 -11.29 -2.73
N ASN A 129 13.67 -11.37 -3.06
CA ASN A 129 14.75 -11.56 -2.10
C ASN A 129 14.90 -10.33 -1.18
N ALA A 130 14.76 -9.12 -1.73
CA ALA A 130 14.79 -7.89 -0.94
C ALA A 130 13.61 -7.80 0.04
N ALA A 131 12.42 -8.28 -0.34
CA ALA A 131 11.24 -8.28 0.54
C ALA A 131 11.34 -9.29 1.69
N TYR A 132 12.06 -10.40 1.49
CA TYR A 132 12.20 -11.47 2.49
C TYR A 132 13.56 -11.53 3.20
N ASN A 133 14.49 -10.62 2.89
CA ASN A 133 15.88 -10.64 3.38
C ASN A 133 16.57 -12.02 3.18
N ILE A 134 16.43 -12.60 1.99
CA ILE A 134 17.06 -13.88 1.59
C ILE A 134 18.17 -13.63 0.56
#